data_AF-A0A5T0CGD5-F1
#
_entry.id   AF-A0A5T0CGD5-F1
#
_cell.length_a   1.000
_cell.length_b   1.000
_cell.length_c   1.000
_cell.angle_alpha   90.00
_cell.angle_beta   90.00
_cell.angle_gamma   90.00
#
_symmetry.space_group_name_H-M   'P 1'
#
loop_
_entity.id
_entity.type
_entity.pdbx_description
1 polymer ?
#
loop_
_entity_poly.entity_id
_entity_poly.type
_entity_poly.pdbx_seq_one_letter_code
_entity_poly.pdbx_strand_id
1 'polypeptide(L)'
;MQSINSGKSVGISAKLTLWVGILVVLILAITSAISYFDSRNNTYELLKDTQLKTMQDVDAFFKSYAMSKRNGIQILANELTNRPDMSDEELINLIKVIKKVNDYDLVYVGFDNTGKNYQSDDQILDLSKGYDTKNRPWYKAAKEAKKLIVTEPYKSAASGEVGLTYAAPFYDRNGNFRGVVGGDYDLANFSTNVLTVGKSDNTFTEVLDSEGTILFNDEVAKILTKTELSINIANAIKANPALIDPRNQDTLFTAKDHQGVDYAIMCNSAFNPLFRICTITENKVYTEAVNSILMKQVIVGIIAIIIALILIRFLISRSLSPLAAIQTGLTSFFDFINYKTKNVSTIEVKSNDEFGQISNAINENILATKRGLEQDNQAVKESVQTVSVVESGNLTARITANPRNPQL
;
A
#
# COMPACT_ATOMS: atom_id res chain seq x y z
N MET A 1 -62.15 24.77 11.20
CA MET A 1 -61.08 24.52 10.22
C MET A 1 -59.78 24.35 10.99
N GLN A 2 -59.40 23.11 11.31
CA GLN A 2 -58.06 22.78 11.81
C GLN A 2 -57.69 21.45 11.14
N SER A 3 -56.87 21.52 10.10
CA SER A 3 -56.34 20.35 9.42
C SER A 3 -55.24 19.74 10.29
N ILE A 4 -55.55 18.63 10.95
CA ILE A 4 -54.56 17.79 11.60
C ILE A 4 -53.71 17.19 10.49
N ASN A 5 -52.44 17.59 10.47
CA ASN A 5 -51.43 17.15 9.54
C ASN A 5 -51.13 15.66 9.81
N SER A 6 -51.78 14.76 9.09
CA SER A 6 -51.53 13.32 9.18
C SER A 6 -50.22 12.99 8.47
N GLY A 7 -49.09 13.17 9.17
CA GLY A 7 -47.83 12.57 8.76
C GLY A 7 -48.04 11.06 8.63
N LYS A 8 -47.94 10.51 7.42
CA LYS A 8 -48.08 9.07 7.17
C LYS A 8 -47.11 8.33 8.11
N SER A 9 -47.66 7.63 9.11
CA SER A 9 -46.84 6.90 10.07
C SER A 9 -46.10 5.79 9.33
N VAL A 10 -44.77 5.85 9.31
CA VAL A 10 -43.92 4.82 8.72
C VAL A 10 -44.21 3.48 9.40
N GLY A 11 -44.60 2.47 8.63
CA GLY A 11 -44.95 1.14 9.15
C GLY A 11 -43.79 0.49 9.91
N ILE A 12 -44.10 -0.39 10.87
CA ILE A 12 -43.10 -1.06 11.74
C ILE A 12 -41.99 -1.72 10.91
N SER A 13 -42.36 -2.34 9.79
CA SER A 13 -41.42 -2.99 8.87
C SER A 13 -40.36 -2.02 8.33
N ALA A 14 -40.72 -0.78 8.00
CA ALA A 14 -39.79 0.22 7.49
C ALA A 14 -38.91 0.81 8.61
N LYS A 15 -39.45 0.97 9.83
CA LYS A 15 -38.65 1.37 11.00
C LYS A 15 -37.57 0.34 11.33
N LEU A 16 -37.93 -0.95 11.35
CA LEU A 16 -36.95 -2.02 11.59
C LEU A 16 -35.90 -2.12 10.49
N THR A 17 -36.31 -1.99 9.22
CA THR A 17 -35.37 -1.96 8.08
C THR A 17 -34.34 -0.84 8.25
N LEU A 18 -34.77 0.35 8.69
CA LEU A 18 -33.89 1.48 8.96
C LEU A 18 -32.88 1.17 10.07
N TRP A 19 -33.34 0.65 11.22
CA TRP A 19 -32.46 0.35 12.35
C TRP A 19 -31.40 -0.70 12.01
N VAL A 20 -31.79 -1.78 11.35
CA VAL A 20 -30.84 -2.81 10.90
C VAL A 20 -29.91 -2.24 9.82
N GLY A 21 -30.43 -1.43 8.91
CA GLY A 21 -29.64 -0.73 7.90
C GLY A 21 -28.54 0.14 8.51
N ILE A 22 -28.86 0.92 9.54
CA ILE A 22 -27.88 1.73 10.29
C ILE A 22 -26.80 0.83 10.90
N LEU A 23 -27.18 -0.30 11.50
CA LEU A 23 -26.25 -1.24 12.11
C LEU A 23 -25.31 -1.88 11.08
N VAL A 24 -25.82 -2.25 9.90
CA VAL A 24 -25.01 -2.77 8.79
C VAL A 24 -24.01 -1.73 8.30
N VAL A 25 -24.45 -0.48 8.12
CA VAL A 25 -23.58 0.63 7.71
C VAL A 25 -22.48 0.86 8.74
N LEU A 26 -22.80 0.82 10.03
CA LEU A 26 -21.81 0.97 11.11
C LEU A 26 -20.76 -0.14 11.09
N ILE A 27 -21.18 -1.40 10.95
CA ILE A 27 -20.25 -2.54 10.88
C ILE A 27 -19.34 -2.41 9.66
N LEU A 28 -19.90 -2.11 8.48
CA LEU A 28 -19.11 -1.93 7.27
C LEU A 28 -18.12 -0.77 7.42
N ALA A 29 -18.55 0.37 7.95
CA ALA A 29 -17.67 1.50 8.20
C ALA A 29 -16.50 1.16 9.12
N ILE A 30 -16.75 0.41 10.21
CA ILE A 30 -15.69 -0.05 11.12
C ILE A 30 -14.72 -0.99 10.40
N THR A 31 -15.23 -1.99 9.68
CA THR A 31 -14.37 -2.94 8.95
C THR A 31 -13.55 -2.28 7.84
N SER A 32 -14.15 -1.34 7.09
CA SER A 32 -13.45 -0.54 6.09
C SER A 32 -12.38 0.36 6.72
N ALA A 33 -12.67 0.97 7.87
CA ALA A 33 -11.68 1.78 8.58
C ALA A 33 -10.47 0.94 9.02
N ILE A 34 -10.71 -0.22 9.67
CA ILE A 34 -9.64 -1.14 10.08
C ILE A 34 -8.82 -1.57 8.85
N SER A 35 -9.50 -2.04 7.79
CA SER A 35 -8.82 -2.50 6.59
C SER A 35 -8.02 -1.40 5.88
N TYR A 36 -8.51 -0.16 5.89
CA TYR A 36 -7.78 0.99 5.36
C TYR A 36 -6.50 1.26 6.15
N PHE A 37 -6.57 1.27 7.49
CA PHE A 37 -5.39 1.50 8.33
C PHE A 37 -4.37 0.36 8.20
N ASP A 38 -4.82 -0.89 8.18
CA ASP A 38 -3.94 -2.05 7.96
C ASP A 38 -3.28 -1.99 6.59
N SER A 39 -4.05 -1.70 5.54
CA SER A 39 -3.53 -1.55 4.17
C SER A 39 -2.49 -0.43 4.09
N ARG A 40 -2.78 0.73 4.70
CA ARG A 40 -1.85 1.86 4.75
C ARG A 40 -0.56 1.49 5.48
N ASN A 41 -0.65 0.82 6.63
CA ASN A 41 0.52 0.43 7.41
C ASN A 41 1.37 -0.62 6.66
N ASN A 42 0.73 -1.66 6.13
CA ASN A 42 1.42 -2.71 5.36
C ASN A 42 2.06 -2.15 4.09
N THR A 43 1.39 -1.20 3.41
CA THR A 43 1.96 -0.52 2.23
C THR A 43 3.16 0.34 2.59
N TYR A 44 3.10 1.05 3.73
CA TYR A 44 4.22 1.85 4.23
C TYR A 44 5.41 0.98 4.64
N GLU A 45 5.18 -0.13 5.34
CA GLU A 45 6.23 -1.08 5.71
C GLU A 45 6.84 -1.75 4.45
N LEU A 46 6.02 -2.13 3.48
CA LEU A 46 6.51 -2.68 2.20
C LEU A 46 7.36 -1.67 1.42
N LEU A 47 6.96 -0.40 1.40
CA LEU A 47 7.77 0.69 0.85
C LEU A 47 9.14 0.75 1.54
N LYS A 48 9.13 0.81 2.88
CA LYS A 48 10.33 0.90 3.71
C LYS A 48 11.27 -0.27 3.45
N ASP A 49 10.77 -1.50 3.49
CA ASP A 49 11.54 -2.71 3.25
C ASP A 49 12.11 -2.78 1.83
N THR A 50 11.32 -2.36 0.83
CA THR A 50 11.76 -2.32 -0.57
C THR A 50 12.89 -1.32 -0.77
N GLN A 51 12.75 -0.10 -0.21
CA GLN A 51 13.78 0.92 -0.28
C GLN A 51 15.05 0.49 0.47
N LEU A 52 14.92 -0.04 1.69
CA LEU A 52 16.04 -0.54 2.48
C LEU A 52 16.82 -1.62 1.73
N LYS A 53 16.12 -2.62 1.20
CA LYS A 53 16.74 -3.71 0.48
C LYS A 53 17.42 -3.24 -0.82
N THR A 54 16.75 -2.38 -1.58
CA THR A 54 17.31 -1.79 -2.80
C THR A 54 18.59 -1.00 -2.50
N MET A 55 18.57 -0.20 -1.45
CA MET A 55 19.75 0.55 -0.98
C MET A 55 20.91 -0.37 -0.57
N GLN A 56 20.62 -1.44 0.17
CA GLN A 56 21.62 -2.44 0.59
C GLN A 56 22.21 -3.21 -0.59
N ASP A 57 21.37 -3.59 -1.57
CA ASP A 57 21.81 -4.27 -2.79
C ASP A 57 22.72 -3.34 -3.60
N VAL A 58 22.37 -2.05 -3.75
CA VAL A 58 23.21 -1.06 -4.41
C VAL A 58 24.54 -0.85 -3.68
N ASP A 59 24.56 -0.76 -2.34
CA ASP A 59 25.80 -0.63 -1.58
C ASP A 59 26.70 -1.87 -1.73
N ALA A 60 26.12 -3.06 -1.70
CA ALA A 60 26.84 -4.31 -1.90
C ALA A 60 27.44 -4.40 -3.32
N PHE A 61 26.68 -4.02 -4.35
CA PHE A 61 27.15 -3.95 -5.72
C PHE A 61 28.23 -2.89 -5.91
N PHE A 62 28.02 -1.69 -5.37
CA PHE A 62 29.01 -0.62 -5.36
C PHE A 62 30.33 -1.08 -4.75
N LYS A 63 30.28 -1.71 -3.57
CA LYS A 63 31.44 -2.28 -2.89
C LYS A 63 32.10 -3.36 -3.74
N SER A 64 31.33 -4.28 -4.31
CA SER A 64 31.85 -5.39 -5.13
C SER A 64 32.56 -4.88 -6.38
N TYR A 65 31.93 -3.99 -7.14
CA TYR A 65 32.53 -3.36 -8.32
C TYR A 65 33.80 -2.59 -7.95
N ALA A 66 33.73 -1.71 -6.95
CA ALA A 66 34.87 -0.91 -6.55
C ALA A 66 36.04 -1.79 -6.03
N MET A 67 35.76 -2.87 -5.30
CA MET A 67 36.79 -3.81 -4.84
C MET A 67 37.40 -4.62 -6.00
N SER A 68 36.59 -5.06 -6.96
CA SER A 68 37.08 -5.77 -8.16
C SER A 68 38.07 -4.90 -8.94
N LYS A 69 37.70 -3.64 -9.21
CA LYS A 69 38.58 -2.66 -9.87
C LYS A 69 39.88 -2.48 -9.08
N ARG A 70 39.80 -2.21 -7.76
CA ARG A 70 40.99 -2.05 -6.89
C ARG A 70 41.92 -3.27 -6.97
N ASN A 71 41.36 -4.47 -6.89
CA ASN A 71 42.14 -5.70 -6.91
C ASN A 71 42.91 -5.86 -8.23
N GLY A 72 42.30 -5.56 -9.38
CA GLY A 72 42.98 -5.61 -10.67
C GLY A 72 44.24 -4.74 -10.74
N ILE A 73 44.17 -3.51 -10.23
CA ILE A 73 45.31 -2.58 -10.21
C ILE A 73 46.34 -2.97 -9.15
N GLN A 74 45.91 -3.46 -7.99
CA GLN A 74 46.82 -3.95 -6.97
C GLN A 74 47.60 -5.19 -7.46
N ILE A 75 46.95 -6.11 -8.17
CA ILE A 75 47.59 -7.27 -8.79
C ILE A 75 48.64 -6.82 -9.80
N LEU A 76 48.30 -5.86 -10.66
CA LEU A 76 49.25 -5.31 -11.64
C LEU A 76 50.48 -4.68 -10.96
N ALA A 77 50.27 -3.87 -9.91
CA ALA A 77 51.36 -3.26 -9.14
C ALA A 77 52.29 -4.32 -8.51
N ASN A 78 51.70 -5.38 -7.95
CA ASN A 78 52.45 -6.48 -7.33
C ASN A 78 53.24 -7.27 -8.38
N GLU A 79 52.65 -7.55 -9.55
CA GLU A 79 53.32 -8.29 -10.61
C GLU A 79 54.55 -7.52 -11.15
N LEU A 80 54.44 -6.20 -11.33
CA LEU A 80 55.57 -5.35 -11.71
C LEU A 80 56.65 -5.26 -10.63
N THR A 81 56.25 -5.35 -9.35
CA THR A 81 57.21 -5.41 -8.24
C THR A 81 58.01 -6.72 -8.27
N ASN A 82 57.33 -7.83 -8.61
CA ASN A 82 57.93 -9.16 -8.67
C ASN A 82 58.79 -9.39 -9.92
N ARG A 83 58.40 -8.79 -11.04
CA ARG A 83 59.06 -8.90 -12.36
C ARG A 83 59.35 -7.50 -12.95
N PRO A 84 60.35 -6.78 -12.42
CA PRO A 84 60.64 -5.40 -12.84
C PRO A 84 61.22 -5.28 -14.26
N ASP A 85 61.70 -6.39 -14.85
CA ASP A 85 62.43 -6.42 -16.13
C ASP A 85 61.61 -7.02 -17.28
N MET A 86 60.28 -6.82 -17.29
CA MET A 86 59.45 -7.24 -18.42
C MET A 86 59.82 -6.50 -19.71
N SER A 87 59.77 -7.21 -20.83
CA SER A 87 59.81 -6.57 -22.15
C SER A 87 58.58 -5.68 -22.38
N ASP A 88 58.71 -4.70 -23.27
CA ASP A 88 57.60 -3.81 -23.65
C ASP A 88 56.37 -4.61 -24.13
N GLU A 89 56.58 -5.69 -24.89
CA GLU A 89 55.50 -6.56 -25.40
C GLU A 89 54.79 -7.33 -24.28
N GLU A 90 55.54 -7.93 -23.35
CA GLU A 90 54.97 -8.61 -22.19
C GLU A 90 54.15 -7.65 -21.31
N LEU A 91 54.66 -6.44 -21.09
CA LEU A 91 53.99 -5.42 -20.30
C LEU A 91 52.66 -5.00 -20.93
N ILE A 92 52.67 -4.71 -22.24
CA ILE A 92 51.47 -4.33 -23.00
C ILE A 92 50.43 -5.46 -22.97
N ASN A 93 50.87 -6.72 -23.14
CA ASN A 93 49.97 -7.86 -23.05
C ASN A 93 49.36 -8.02 -21.65
N LEU A 94 50.14 -7.83 -20.59
CA LEU A 94 49.66 -7.90 -19.21
C LEU A 94 48.59 -6.83 -18.93
N ILE A 95 48.84 -5.57 -19.28
CA ILE A 95 47.86 -4.50 -19.05
C ILE A 95 46.60 -4.67 -19.88
N LYS A 96 46.68 -5.24 -21.10
CA LYS A 96 45.51 -5.62 -21.91
C LYS A 96 44.67 -6.71 -21.24
N VAL A 97 45.30 -7.71 -20.65
CA VAL A 97 44.60 -8.75 -19.88
C VAL A 97 43.92 -8.15 -18.65
N ILE A 98 44.62 -7.32 -17.87
CA ILE A 98 44.03 -6.65 -16.70
C ILE A 98 42.87 -5.76 -17.10
N LYS A 99 43.01 -5.01 -18.19
CA LYS A 99 41.93 -4.19 -18.78
C LYS A 99 40.70 -5.04 -19.08
N LYS A 100 40.87 -6.15 -19.80
CA LYS A 100 39.75 -7.01 -20.24
C LYS A 100 39.07 -7.74 -19.08
N VAL A 101 39.84 -8.32 -18.16
CA VAL A 101 39.31 -9.11 -17.04
C VAL A 101 38.57 -8.24 -16.03
N ASN A 102 39.07 -7.03 -15.78
CA ASN A 102 38.47 -6.12 -14.81
C ASN A 102 37.60 -5.05 -15.48
N ASP A 103 37.37 -5.14 -16.80
CA ASP A 103 36.53 -4.20 -17.56
C ASP A 103 36.95 -2.73 -17.38
N TYR A 104 38.23 -2.41 -17.52
CA TYR A 104 38.69 -1.01 -17.52
C TYR A 104 38.59 -0.39 -18.91
N ASP A 105 38.38 0.93 -18.99
CA ASP A 105 38.44 1.64 -20.28
C ASP A 105 39.87 1.73 -20.77
N LEU A 106 40.81 2.00 -19.85
CA LEU A 106 42.24 2.05 -20.13
C LEU A 106 43.03 1.60 -18.90
N VAL A 107 44.06 0.79 -19.11
CA VAL A 107 45.05 0.43 -18.06
C VAL A 107 46.43 0.84 -18.53
N TYR A 108 47.23 1.40 -17.63
CA TYR A 108 48.53 1.94 -17.98
C TYR A 108 49.56 1.88 -16.84
N VAL A 109 50.83 1.98 -17.22
CA VAL A 109 51.99 1.97 -16.31
C VAL A 109 52.88 3.17 -16.60
N GLY A 110 53.05 4.03 -15.61
CA GLY A 110 53.97 5.16 -15.67
C GLY A 110 55.27 4.87 -14.92
N PHE A 111 56.41 4.89 -15.61
CA PHE A 111 57.72 4.66 -15.00
C PHE A 111 58.36 5.96 -14.52
N ASP A 112 58.92 5.95 -13.30
CA ASP A 112 59.57 7.13 -12.71
C ASP A 112 60.92 7.45 -13.39
N ASN A 113 61.73 6.44 -13.74
CA ASN A 113 63.05 6.67 -14.31
C ASN A 113 63.00 7.25 -15.73
N THR A 114 62.13 6.73 -16.60
CA THR A 114 62.04 7.14 -18.02
C THR A 114 60.97 8.19 -18.28
N GLY A 115 59.98 8.32 -17.40
CA GLY A 115 58.79 9.15 -17.64
C GLY A 115 57.82 8.56 -18.66
N LYS A 116 58.12 7.38 -19.24
CA LYS A 116 57.25 6.70 -20.19
C LYS A 116 55.97 6.20 -19.53
N ASN A 117 54.89 6.24 -20.28
CA ASN A 117 53.58 5.72 -19.93
C ASN A 117 53.13 4.69 -20.97
N TYR A 118 53.03 3.43 -20.57
CA TYR A 118 52.62 2.32 -21.42
C TYR A 118 51.12 2.09 -21.23
N GLN A 119 50.36 2.04 -22.32
CA GLN A 119 48.89 1.98 -22.28
C GLN A 119 48.35 0.74 -22.99
N SER A 120 47.18 0.28 -22.53
CA SER A 120 46.52 -0.93 -23.04
C SER A 120 45.97 -0.80 -24.47
N ASP A 121 46.00 0.39 -25.06
CA ASP A 121 45.64 0.70 -26.45
C ASP A 121 46.85 0.75 -27.40
N ASP A 122 47.97 0.12 -27.00
CA ASP A 122 49.23 0.07 -27.74
C ASP A 122 50.01 1.39 -27.81
N GLN A 123 49.60 2.41 -27.06
CA GLN A 123 50.35 3.66 -26.98
C GLN A 123 51.45 3.63 -25.92
N ILE A 124 52.61 4.21 -26.28
CA ILE A 124 53.68 4.55 -25.36
C ILE A 124 53.84 6.07 -25.41
N LEU A 125 53.46 6.76 -24.33
CA LEU A 125 53.50 8.21 -24.22
C LEU A 125 54.67 8.68 -23.34
N ASP A 126 55.19 9.87 -23.63
CA ASP A 126 56.19 10.57 -22.83
C ASP A 126 56.18 12.08 -23.18
N LEU A 127 57.13 12.83 -22.63
CA LEU A 127 57.26 14.28 -22.88
C LEU A 127 57.47 14.61 -24.36
N SER A 128 58.08 13.74 -25.16
CA SER A 128 58.27 13.97 -26.60
C SER A 128 56.95 13.96 -27.37
N LYS A 129 55.94 13.25 -26.83
CA LYS A 129 54.55 13.24 -27.32
C LYS A 129 53.64 14.22 -26.55
N GLY A 130 54.23 15.13 -25.77
CA GLY A 130 53.49 16.12 -24.97
C GLY A 130 52.78 15.55 -23.74
N TYR A 131 53.10 14.32 -23.31
CA TYR A 131 52.47 13.68 -22.15
C TYR A 131 53.43 13.63 -20.96
N ASP A 132 53.17 14.45 -19.95
CA ASP A 132 53.92 14.42 -18.69
C ASP A 132 53.26 13.48 -17.68
N THR A 133 53.74 12.23 -17.64
CA THR A 133 53.28 11.18 -16.72
C THR A 133 53.40 11.57 -15.25
N LYS A 134 54.50 12.23 -14.86
CA LYS A 134 54.78 12.53 -13.45
C LYS A 134 53.93 13.67 -12.93
N ASN A 135 53.45 14.53 -13.83
CA ASN A 135 52.60 15.66 -13.49
C ASN A 135 51.10 15.29 -13.47
N ARG A 136 50.72 14.05 -13.82
CA ARG A 136 49.32 13.61 -13.81
C ARG A 136 48.77 13.49 -12.37
N PRO A 137 47.49 13.84 -12.12
CA PRO A 137 46.89 13.77 -10.78
C PRO A 137 47.00 12.40 -10.12
N TRP A 138 46.68 11.33 -10.86
CA TRP A 138 46.75 9.95 -10.38
C TRP A 138 48.17 9.54 -9.97
N TYR A 139 49.19 10.00 -10.70
CA TYR A 139 50.58 9.66 -10.45
C TYR A 139 51.08 10.30 -9.17
N LYS A 140 50.87 11.62 -9.02
CA LYS A 140 51.25 12.35 -7.81
C LYS A 140 50.55 11.80 -6.58
N ALA A 141 49.23 11.63 -6.66
CA ALA A 141 48.41 11.17 -5.55
C ALA A 141 48.83 9.76 -5.08
N ALA A 142 49.04 8.82 -5.99
CA ALA A 142 49.46 7.46 -5.63
C ALA A 142 50.90 7.43 -5.08
N LYS A 143 51.82 8.20 -5.67
CA LYS A 143 53.22 8.32 -5.20
C LYS A 143 53.29 8.90 -3.80
N GLU A 144 52.51 9.96 -3.53
CA GLU A 144 52.44 10.60 -2.22
C GLU A 144 51.79 9.69 -1.17
N ALA A 145 50.67 9.05 -1.52
CA ALA A 145 49.93 8.19 -0.60
C ALA A 145 50.66 6.87 -0.28
N LYS A 146 51.58 6.42 -1.13
CA LYS A 146 52.32 5.15 -1.01
C LYS A 146 51.42 3.91 -0.92
N LYS A 147 50.19 4.01 -1.42
CA LYS A 147 49.18 2.95 -1.43
C LYS A 147 48.24 3.16 -2.60
N LEU A 148 47.38 2.17 -2.84
CA LEU A 148 46.30 2.31 -3.81
C LEU A 148 45.40 3.50 -3.44
N ILE A 149 45.09 4.34 -4.42
CA ILE A 149 44.16 5.46 -4.34
C ILE A 149 43.09 5.37 -5.42
N VAL A 150 42.01 6.11 -5.21
CA VAL A 150 41.02 6.43 -6.23
C VAL A 150 41.00 7.95 -6.35
N THR A 151 41.09 8.48 -7.56
CA THR A 151 41.02 9.93 -7.77
C THR A 151 39.60 10.44 -7.62
N GLU A 152 39.45 11.73 -7.35
CA GLU A 152 38.19 12.43 -7.64
C GLU A 152 37.85 12.33 -9.14
N PRO A 153 36.57 12.41 -9.53
CA PRO A 153 36.17 12.45 -10.92
C PRO A 153 36.87 13.57 -11.70
N TYR A 154 37.46 13.25 -12.85
CA TYR A 154 38.12 14.22 -13.70
C TYR A 154 37.97 13.84 -15.18
N LYS A 155 38.15 14.82 -16.07
CA LYS A 155 38.10 14.58 -17.52
C LYS A 155 39.33 13.79 -17.96
N SER A 156 39.12 12.58 -18.49
CA SER A 156 40.19 11.75 -19.00
C SER A 156 40.89 12.42 -20.18
N ALA A 157 42.22 12.37 -20.20
CA ALA A 157 43.00 12.87 -21.33
C ALA A 157 42.93 11.94 -22.56
N ALA A 158 42.55 10.67 -22.37
CA ALA A 158 42.46 9.68 -23.43
C ALA A 158 41.08 9.71 -24.10
N SER A 159 40.00 9.61 -23.33
CA SER A 159 38.63 9.54 -23.87
C SER A 159 37.94 10.90 -23.98
N GLY A 160 38.33 11.89 -23.17
CA GLY A 160 37.60 13.14 -23.01
C GLY A 160 36.34 13.03 -22.14
N GLU A 161 36.01 11.83 -21.67
CA GLU A 161 34.88 11.59 -20.77
C GLU A 161 35.27 11.80 -19.30
N VAL A 162 34.28 12.01 -18.44
CA VAL A 162 34.48 12.10 -16.99
C VAL A 162 34.64 10.69 -16.43
N GLY A 163 35.80 10.43 -15.82
CA GLY A 163 36.10 9.15 -15.20
C GLY A 163 36.83 9.29 -13.88
N LEU A 164 37.14 8.14 -13.29
CA LEU A 164 37.97 8.02 -12.11
C LEU A 164 39.13 7.06 -12.40
N THR A 165 40.26 7.28 -11.71
CA THR A 165 41.43 6.42 -11.85
C THR A 165 41.68 5.69 -10.55
N TYR A 166 41.77 4.36 -10.64
CA TYR A 166 42.38 3.54 -9.59
C TYR A 166 43.89 3.50 -9.85
N ALA A 167 44.69 3.98 -8.91
CA ALA A 167 46.13 4.05 -9.09
C ALA A 167 46.90 3.48 -7.90
N ALA A 168 47.98 2.74 -8.16
CA ALA A 168 48.82 2.17 -7.12
C ALA A 168 50.31 2.35 -7.45
N PRO A 169 51.14 2.74 -6.47
CA PRO A 169 52.57 2.76 -6.67
C PRO A 169 53.13 1.33 -6.69
N PHE A 170 54.20 1.13 -7.46
CA PHE A 170 54.98 -0.11 -7.43
C PHE A 170 56.46 0.18 -7.21
N TYR A 171 57.15 -0.81 -6.65
CA TYR A 171 58.51 -0.69 -6.15
C TYR A 171 59.36 -1.80 -6.75
N ASP A 172 60.68 -1.69 -6.68
CA ASP A 172 61.56 -2.84 -6.94
C ASP A 172 61.66 -3.73 -5.71
N ARG A 173 62.34 -4.87 -5.84
CA ARG A 173 62.57 -5.82 -4.73
C ARG A 173 63.36 -5.21 -3.57
N ASN A 174 64.07 -4.10 -3.79
CA ASN A 174 64.81 -3.37 -2.77
C ASN A 174 63.96 -2.28 -2.10
N GLY A 175 62.69 -2.14 -2.49
CA GLY A 175 61.77 -1.13 -1.96
C GLY A 175 61.92 0.26 -2.59
N ASN A 176 62.70 0.42 -3.66
CA ASN A 176 62.80 1.71 -4.36
C ASN A 176 61.58 1.92 -5.24
N PHE A 177 61.05 3.14 -5.23
CA PHE A 177 59.91 3.51 -6.07
C PHE A 177 60.26 3.41 -7.55
N ARG A 178 59.43 2.73 -8.34
CA ARG A 178 59.65 2.51 -9.78
C ARG A 178 58.61 3.18 -10.66
N GLY A 179 57.42 3.44 -10.14
CA GLY A 179 56.36 4.08 -10.89
C GLY A 179 54.98 3.89 -10.27
N VAL A 180 53.97 4.20 -11.07
CA VAL A 180 52.56 4.06 -10.70
C VAL A 180 51.82 3.36 -11.82
N VAL A 181 50.98 2.40 -11.46
CA VAL A 181 50.00 1.79 -12.36
C VAL A 181 48.66 2.49 -12.20
N GLY A 182 47.88 2.60 -13.28
CA GLY A 182 46.57 3.23 -13.27
C GLY A 182 45.57 2.48 -14.12
N GLY A 183 44.31 2.50 -13.71
CA GLY A 183 43.17 2.03 -14.49
C GLY A 183 42.10 3.11 -14.51
N ASP A 184 41.79 3.62 -15.70
CA ASP A 184 40.71 4.58 -15.91
C ASP A 184 39.40 3.84 -16.10
N TYR A 185 38.38 4.35 -15.42
CA TYR A 185 37.03 3.87 -15.57
C TYR A 185 36.05 5.03 -15.71
N ASP A 186 35.21 4.92 -16.73
CA ASP A 186 34.18 5.87 -17.08
C ASP A 186 33.10 5.90 -15.99
N LEU A 187 32.77 7.11 -15.54
CA LEU A 187 31.86 7.30 -14.43
C LEU A 187 30.42 6.95 -14.81
N ALA A 188 30.02 7.16 -16.07
CA ALA A 188 28.69 6.84 -16.55
C ALA A 188 28.47 5.32 -16.61
N ASN A 189 29.46 4.57 -17.08
CA ASN A 189 29.46 3.11 -17.05
C ASN A 189 29.44 2.58 -15.62
N PHE A 190 30.24 3.16 -14.72
CA PHE A 190 30.22 2.80 -13.29
C PHE A 190 28.86 3.03 -12.66
N SER A 191 28.30 4.21 -12.89
CA SER A 191 26.98 4.60 -12.43
C SER A 191 25.92 3.59 -12.90
N THR A 192 25.87 3.32 -14.20
CA THR A 192 24.90 2.38 -14.80
C THR A 192 25.03 0.97 -14.22
N ASN A 193 26.26 0.46 -14.09
CA ASN A 193 26.52 -0.89 -13.59
C ASN A 193 26.15 -1.05 -12.11
N VAL A 194 26.45 -0.04 -11.28
CA VAL A 194 26.08 -0.04 -9.85
C VAL A 194 24.58 0.10 -9.68
N LEU A 195 23.94 0.99 -10.44
CA LEU A 195 22.51 1.27 -10.33
C LEU A 195 21.61 0.24 -11.02
N THR A 196 22.18 -0.77 -11.70
CA THR A 196 21.39 -1.84 -12.35
C THR A 196 20.49 -2.58 -11.37
N VAL A 197 20.92 -2.74 -10.12
CA VAL A 197 20.13 -3.37 -9.04
C VAL A 197 19.36 -2.34 -8.19
N GLY A 198 19.48 -1.06 -8.50
CA GLY A 198 18.93 0.06 -7.74
C GLY A 198 17.58 0.57 -8.24
N LYS A 199 16.85 -0.23 -9.02
CA LYS A 199 15.64 0.23 -9.72
C LYS A 199 14.50 -0.77 -9.61
N SER A 200 13.29 -0.21 -9.48
CA SER A 200 12.02 -0.88 -9.72
C SER A 200 11.12 0.04 -10.55
N ASP A 201 9.90 -0.40 -10.88
CA ASP A 201 8.95 0.37 -11.69
C ASP A 201 8.71 1.80 -11.15
N ASN A 202 8.83 1.98 -9.83
CA ASN A 202 8.50 3.24 -9.17
C ASN A 202 9.61 3.77 -8.26
N THR A 203 10.69 3.01 -8.04
CA THR A 203 11.81 3.41 -7.18
C THR A 203 13.07 3.47 -8.01
N PHE A 204 13.80 4.57 -7.90
CA PHE A 204 15.13 4.70 -8.47
C PHE A 204 16.13 5.04 -7.37
N THR A 205 17.42 4.84 -7.66
CA THR A 205 18.50 5.11 -6.72
C THR A 205 19.42 6.18 -7.28
N GLU A 206 19.79 7.13 -6.44
CA GLU A 206 20.84 8.11 -6.71
C GLU A 206 21.95 7.96 -5.66
N VAL A 207 23.19 8.22 -6.08
CA VAL A 207 24.29 8.36 -5.12
C VAL A 207 24.73 9.81 -5.07
N LEU A 208 24.69 10.40 -3.88
CA LEU A 208 24.93 11.83 -3.65
C LEU A 208 26.17 12.04 -2.78
N ASP A 209 26.83 13.18 -2.94
CA ASP A 209 27.75 13.69 -1.92
C ASP A 209 26.99 14.43 -0.79
N SER A 210 27.72 14.92 0.21
CA SER A 210 27.14 15.67 1.34
C SER A 210 26.49 17.01 0.95
N GLU A 211 26.76 17.51 -0.26
CA GLU A 211 26.28 18.79 -0.78
C GLU A 211 25.18 18.62 -1.83
N GLY A 212 24.71 17.39 -2.07
CA GLY A 212 23.67 17.07 -3.04
C GLY A 212 24.17 16.98 -4.48
N THR A 213 25.48 16.93 -4.71
CA THR A 213 26.04 16.61 -6.04
C THR A 213 25.72 15.16 -6.37
N ILE A 214 25.14 14.94 -7.55
CA ILE A 214 24.80 13.62 -8.04
C ILE A 214 26.07 12.95 -8.55
N LEU A 215 26.49 11.90 -7.89
CA LEU A 215 27.67 11.10 -8.25
C LEU A 215 27.27 9.98 -9.21
N PHE A 216 26.20 9.24 -8.88
CA PHE A 216 25.63 8.19 -9.75
C PHE A 216 24.16 8.49 -10.05
N ASN A 217 23.84 8.43 -11.34
CA ASN A 217 22.50 8.51 -11.91
C ASN A 217 22.44 7.70 -13.21
N ASP A 218 21.24 7.28 -13.60
CA ASP A 218 21.02 6.63 -14.89
C ASP A 218 21.06 7.61 -16.06
N GLU A 219 20.66 8.84 -15.82
CA GLU A 219 20.79 9.91 -16.78
C GLU A 219 22.19 10.51 -16.67
N VAL A 220 23.06 10.16 -17.61
CA VAL A 220 24.46 10.62 -17.65
C VAL A 220 24.58 12.14 -17.53
N ALA A 221 23.64 12.88 -18.12
CA ALA A 221 23.60 14.35 -18.06
C ALA A 221 23.41 14.92 -16.63
N LYS A 222 22.91 14.11 -15.68
CA LYS A 222 22.75 14.51 -14.27
C LYS A 222 23.99 14.25 -13.43
N ILE A 223 24.94 13.42 -13.88
CA ILE A 223 26.16 13.11 -13.15
C ILE A 223 27.03 14.38 -13.01
N LEU A 224 27.58 14.59 -11.82
CA LEU A 224 28.29 15.80 -11.38
C LEU A 224 27.47 17.10 -11.44
N THR A 225 26.15 17.00 -11.44
CA THR A 225 25.23 18.15 -11.34
C THR A 225 24.49 18.16 -10.01
N LYS A 226 23.68 19.19 -9.77
CA LYS A 226 22.75 19.27 -8.65
C LYS A 226 21.36 19.56 -9.17
N THR A 227 20.38 18.80 -8.71
CA THR A 227 18.96 19.09 -8.93
C THR A 227 18.37 19.69 -7.65
N GLU A 228 17.20 20.32 -7.76
CA GLU A 228 16.50 20.81 -6.56
C GLU A 228 16.17 19.66 -5.60
N LEU A 229 15.80 18.49 -6.14
CA LEU A 229 15.56 17.29 -5.34
C LEU A 229 16.82 16.85 -4.60
N SER A 230 17.98 16.74 -5.28
CA SER A 230 19.22 16.28 -4.65
C SER A 230 19.74 17.26 -3.58
N ILE A 231 19.53 18.57 -3.81
CA ILE A 231 19.82 19.62 -2.81
C ILE A 231 18.90 19.47 -1.59
N ASN A 232 17.60 19.28 -1.81
CA ASN A 232 16.62 19.13 -0.73
C ASN A 232 16.89 17.87 0.11
N ILE A 233 17.30 16.77 -0.53
CA ILE A 233 17.77 15.55 0.15
C ILE A 233 18.97 15.85 1.04
N ALA A 234 20.03 16.48 0.49
CA ALA A 234 21.24 16.80 1.23
C ALA A 234 20.95 17.73 2.42
N ASN A 235 20.08 18.74 2.23
CA ASN A 235 19.67 19.65 3.29
C ASN A 235 18.89 18.94 4.40
N ALA A 236 18.00 18.00 4.06
CA ALA A 236 17.28 17.20 5.06
C ALA A 236 18.23 16.36 5.92
N ILE A 237 19.23 15.72 5.28
CA ILE A 237 20.26 14.94 5.98
C ILE A 237 21.15 15.84 6.86
N LYS A 238 21.52 17.04 6.39
CA LYS A 238 22.27 18.01 7.20
C LYS A 238 21.48 18.48 8.42
N ALA A 239 20.18 18.72 8.26
CA ALA A 239 19.29 19.13 9.34
C ALA A 239 19.06 18.01 10.35
N ASN A 240 19.04 16.75 9.89
CA ASN A 240 18.88 15.57 10.72
C ASN A 240 19.85 14.44 10.31
N PRO A 241 21.07 14.40 10.86
CA PRO A 241 22.05 13.37 10.54
C PRO A 241 21.63 11.94 10.91
N ALA A 242 20.59 11.77 11.75
CA ALA A 242 20.06 10.44 12.09
C ALA A 242 19.41 9.75 10.88
N LEU A 243 19.05 10.49 9.82
CA LEU A 243 18.52 9.94 8.57
C LEU A 243 19.48 9.00 7.84
N ILE A 244 20.78 9.03 8.19
CA ILE A 244 21.82 8.18 7.60
C ILE A 244 22.63 7.43 8.68
N ASP A 245 22.06 7.24 9.87
CA ASP A 245 22.73 6.48 10.95
C ASP A 245 22.87 5.01 10.52
N PRO A 246 24.10 4.45 10.44
CA PRO A 246 24.30 3.05 10.07
C PRO A 246 23.62 2.05 11.00
N ARG A 247 23.27 2.47 12.23
CA ARG A 247 22.53 1.66 13.21
C ARG A 247 21.02 1.70 13.01
N ASN A 248 20.52 2.65 12.24
CA ASN A 248 19.10 2.87 11.97
C ASN A 248 18.86 3.19 10.49
N GLN A 249 18.92 2.15 9.66
CA GLN A 249 18.95 2.30 8.19
C GLN A 249 17.57 2.40 7.55
N ASP A 250 16.48 2.20 8.30
CA ASP A 250 15.12 2.09 7.79
C ASP A 250 14.32 3.40 7.90
N THR A 251 15.01 4.54 8.06
CA THR A 251 14.35 5.83 8.26
C THR A 251 13.93 6.47 6.94
N LEU A 252 12.63 6.58 6.72
CA LEU A 252 12.04 7.32 5.61
C LEU A 252 11.88 8.81 5.95
N PHE A 253 12.13 9.66 4.98
CA PHE A 253 11.83 11.09 5.01
C PHE A 253 11.28 11.55 3.66
N THR A 254 10.83 12.80 3.58
CA THR A 254 10.25 13.35 2.35
C THR A 254 11.04 14.55 1.86
N ALA A 255 11.19 14.65 0.54
CA ALA A 255 11.68 15.85 -0.12
C ALA A 255 10.92 16.10 -1.42
N LYS A 256 10.93 17.35 -1.88
CA LYS A 256 10.26 17.76 -3.10
C LYS A 256 11.26 18.12 -4.19
N ASP A 257 10.85 17.94 -5.44
CA ASP A 257 11.56 18.48 -6.59
C ASP A 257 11.09 19.90 -6.95
N HIS A 258 11.66 20.44 -8.04
CA HIS A 258 11.32 21.75 -8.60
C HIS A 258 9.86 21.91 -9.05
N GLN A 259 9.16 20.80 -9.35
CA GLN A 259 7.74 20.81 -9.72
C GLN A 259 6.83 20.67 -8.49
N GLY A 260 7.42 20.53 -7.30
CA GLY A 260 6.70 20.31 -6.06
C GLY A 260 6.21 18.87 -5.88
N VAL A 261 6.67 17.93 -6.71
CA VAL A 261 6.39 16.50 -6.58
C VAL A 261 7.04 16.00 -5.30
N ASP A 262 6.28 15.30 -4.47
CA ASP A 262 6.70 14.80 -3.18
C ASP A 262 7.24 13.37 -3.29
N TYR A 263 8.43 13.13 -2.75
CA TYR A 263 9.12 11.84 -2.80
C TYR A 263 9.30 11.29 -1.40
N ALA A 264 9.09 9.99 -1.23
CA ALA A 264 9.53 9.22 -0.07
C ALA A 264 10.95 8.72 -0.31
N ILE A 265 11.85 8.99 0.63
CA ILE A 265 13.29 8.87 0.45
C ILE A 265 13.88 8.16 1.65
N MET A 266 14.77 7.22 1.36
CA MET A 266 15.62 6.57 2.35
C MET A 266 17.05 6.70 1.86
N CYS A 267 17.95 7.12 2.75
CA CYS A 267 19.35 7.26 2.43
C CYS A 267 20.20 6.59 3.50
N ASN A 268 21.38 6.14 3.12
CA ASN A 268 22.39 5.72 4.09
C ASN A 268 23.79 6.05 3.58
N SER A 269 24.74 6.08 4.51
CA SER A 269 26.17 6.19 4.18
C SER A 269 26.60 4.94 3.40
N ALA A 270 27.26 5.15 2.26
CA ALA A 270 27.80 4.05 1.46
C ALA A 270 29.09 3.50 2.07
N PHE A 271 29.64 2.45 1.45
CA PHE A 271 31.01 1.96 1.69
C PHE A 271 32.05 3.09 1.73
N ASN A 272 31.88 4.13 0.90
CA ASN A 272 32.64 5.37 1.02
C ASN A 272 31.84 6.37 1.87
N PRO A 273 32.36 6.83 3.02
CA PRO A 273 31.64 7.75 3.90
C PRO A 273 31.40 9.14 3.31
N LEU A 274 31.96 9.46 2.14
CA LEU A 274 31.64 10.67 1.38
C LEU A 274 30.37 10.51 0.55
N PHE A 275 29.91 9.28 0.31
CA PHE A 275 28.80 8.99 -0.58
C PHE A 275 27.56 8.58 0.23
N ARG A 276 26.39 8.96 -0.28
CA ARG A 276 25.09 8.63 0.27
C ARG A 276 24.29 7.92 -0.81
N ILE A 277 23.90 6.69 -0.56
CA ILE A 277 23.01 5.95 -1.46
C ILE A 277 21.59 6.28 -1.03
N CYS A 278 20.79 6.82 -1.94
CA CYS A 278 19.44 7.29 -1.69
C CYS A 278 18.46 6.61 -2.64
N THR A 279 17.54 5.83 -2.09
CA THR A 279 16.40 5.28 -2.83
C THR A 279 15.23 6.25 -2.76
N ILE A 280 14.64 6.51 -3.92
CA ILE A 280 13.69 7.59 -4.12
C ILE A 280 12.46 7.02 -4.81
N THR A 281 11.28 7.25 -4.23
CA THR A 281 9.99 6.86 -4.80
C THR A 281 9.02 8.02 -4.73
N GLU A 282 8.25 8.27 -5.78
CA GLU A 282 7.17 9.26 -5.71
C GLU A 282 6.13 8.85 -4.67
N ASN A 283 5.79 9.76 -3.75
CA ASN A 283 4.82 9.50 -2.68
C ASN A 283 3.43 9.13 -3.26
N LYS A 284 3.10 9.64 -4.46
CA LYS A 284 1.84 9.34 -5.15
C LYS A 284 1.66 7.83 -5.41
N VAL A 285 2.73 7.10 -5.71
CA VAL A 285 2.67 5.66 -6.03
C VAL A 285 2.02 4.86 -4.90
N TYR A 286 2.37 5.20 -3.65
CA TYR A 286 1.82 4.53 -2.48
C TYR A 286 0.46 5.08 -2.08
N THR A 287 0.28 6.39 -2.12
CA THR A 287 -1.03 6.98 -1.79
C THR A 287 -2.12 6.55 -2.78
N GLU A 288 -1.81 6.42 -4.08
CA GLU A 288 -2.71 5.91 -5.11
C GLU A 288 -3.02 4.42 -4.91
N ALA A 289 -2.04 3.59 -4.54
CA ALA A 289 -2.27 2.19 -4.23
C ALA A 289 -3.27 2.03 -3.06
N VAL A 290 -3.07 2.78 -1.98
CA VAL A 290 -3.98 2.79 -0.82
C VAL A 290 -5.36 3.35 -1.19
N ASN A 291 -5.42 4.44 -1.95
CA ASN A 291 -6.67 5.05 -2.40
C ASN A 291 -7.45 4.14 -3.36
N SER A 292 -6.78 3.38 -4.22
CA SER A 292 -7.41 2.40 -5.11
C SER A 292 -8.10 1.29 -4.32
N ILE A 293 -7.46 0.82 -3.23
CA ILE A 293 -8.06 -0.16 -2.31
C ILE A 293 -9.29 0.45 -1.63
N LEU A 294 -9.19 1.69 -1.12
CA LEU A 294 -10.31 2.40 -0.52
C LEU A 294 -11.50 2.53 -1.49
N MET A 295 -11.24 2.93 -2.73
CA MET A 295 -12.29 3.08 -3.75
C MET A 295 -13.00 1.76 -4.06
N LYS A 296 -12.24 0.65 -4.17
CA LYS A 296 -12.82 -0.70 -4.34
C LYS A 296 -13.68 -1.10 -3.14
N GLN A 297 -13.24 -0.80 -1.92
CA GLN A 297 -14.01 -1.07 -0.69
C GLN A 297 -15.30 -0.26 -0.63
N VAL A 298 -15.27 1.01 -1.03
CA VAL A 298 -16.46 1.85 -1.09
C VAL A 298 -17.47 1.28 -2.08
N ILE A 299 -17.04 0.90 -3.28
CA ILE A 299 -17.93 0.31 -4.31
C ILE A 299 -18.55 -1.00 -3.80
N VAL A 300 -17.74 -1.92 -3.28
CA VAL A 300 -18.22 -3.19 -2.72
C VAL A 300 -19.14 -2.95 -1.53
N GLY A 301 -18.82 -1.99 -0.67
CA GLY A 301 -19.63 -1.60 0.48
C GLY A 301 -21.00 -1.08 0.08
N ILE A 302 -21.09 -0.19 -0.92
CA ILE A 302 -22.36 0.32 -1.44
C ILE A 302 -23.22 -0.83 -1.99
N ILE A 303 -22.63 -1.72 -2.78
CA ILE A 303 -23.34 -2.89 -3.34
C ILE A 303 -23.84 -3.78 -2.21
N ALA A 304 -23.01 -4.07 -1.21
CA ALA A 304 -23.38 -4.88 -0.05
C ALA A 304 -24.52 -4.24 0.76
N ILE A 305 -24.50 -2.92 0.96
CA ILE A 305 -25.59 -2.18 1.64
C ILE A 305 -26.89 -2.31 0.87
N ILE A 306 -26.88 -2.11 -0.45
CA ILE A 306 -28.09 -2.20 -1.29
C ILE A 306 -28.68 -3.61 -1.19
N ILE A 307 -27.85 -4.65 -1.36
CA ILE A 307 -28.28 -6.04 -1.27
C ILE A 307 -28.84 -6.34 0.13
N ALA A 308 -28.14 -5.92 1.19
CA ALA A 308 -28.59 -6.12 2.56
C ALA A 308 -29.94 -5.45 2.81
N LEU A 309 -30.14 -4.20 2.39
CA LEU A 309 -31.39 -3.48 2.56
C LEU A 309 -32.56 -4.15 1.80
N ILE A 310 -32.33 -4.63 0.59
CA ILE A 310 -33.33 -5.36 -0.19
C ILE A 310 -33.71 -6.66 0.52
N LEU A 311 -32.71 -7.46 0.93
CA LEU A 311 -32.94 -8.72 1.64
C LEU A 311 -33.66 -8.50 2.98
N ILE A 312 -33.21 -7.53 3.78
CA ILE A 312 -33.84 -7.17 5.06
C ILE A 312 -35.28 -6.71 4.82
N ARG A 313 -35.52 -5.85 3.83
CA ARG A 313 -36.87 -5.37 3.52
C ARG A 313 -37.78 -6.52 3.13
N PHE A 314 -37.29 -7.46 2.33
CA PHE A 314 -38.02 -8.66 1.92
C PHE A 314 -38.33 -9.56 3.12
N LEU A 315 -37.32 -9.90 3.93
CA LEU A 315 -37.46 -10.75 5.12
C LEU A 315 -38.43 -10.16 6.13
N ILE A 316 -38.26 -8.88 6.51
CA ILE A 316 -39.14 -8.22 7.48
C ILE A 316 -40.57 -8.11 6.94
N SER A 317 -40.75 -7.79 5.66
CA SER A 317 -42.10 -7.69 5.08
C SER A 317 -42.80 -9.05 5.04
N ARG A 318 -42.06 -10.13 4.77
CA ARG A 318 -42.59 -11.50 4.80
C ARG A 318 -42.93 -11.92 6.23
N SER A 319 -42.02 -11.74 7.18
CA SER A 319 -42.21 -12.13 8.58
C SER A 319 -43.33 -11.35 9.29
N LEU A 320 -43.54 -10.08 8.95
CA LEU A 320 -44.61 -9.25 9.55
C LEU A 320 -45.93 -9.28 8.77
N SER A 321 -46.01 -10.01 7.65
CA SER A 321 -47.23 -10.12 6.86
C SER A 321 -48.46 -10.64 7.63
N PRO A 322 -48.34 -11.56 8.62
CA PRO A 322 -49.50 -12.02 9.41
C PRO A 322 -50.20 -10.90 10.20
N LEU A 323 -49.49 -9.81 10.53
CA LEU A 323 -50.04 -8.70 11.29
C LEU A 323 -51.24 -8.05 10.58
N ALA A 324 -51.22 -7.97 9.25
CA ALA A 324 -52.31 -7.41 8.47
C ALA A 324 -53.57 -8.29 8.53
N ALA A 325 -53.40 -9.62 8.49
CA ALA A 325 -54.49 -10.58 8.66
C ALA A 325 -55.10 -10.48 10.06
N ILE A 326 -54.26 -10.40 11.10
CA ILE A 326 -54.71 -10.24 12.49
C ILE A 326 -55.47 -8.92 12.67
N GLN A 327 -54.95 -7.79 12.16
CA GLN A 327 -55.62 -6.50 12.23
C GLN A 327 -57.00 -6.55 11.57
N THR A 328 -57.07 -7.10 10.35
CA THR A 328 -58.33 -7.19 9.59
C THR A 328 -59.33 -8.10 10.30
N GLY A 329 -58.87 -9.27 10.78
CA GLY A 329 -59.69 -10.22 11.49
C GLY A 329 -60.24 -9.68 12.81
N LEU A 330 -59.42 -8.99 13.58
CA LEU A 330 -59.85 -8.35 14.83
C LEU A 330 -60.84 -7.20 14.57
N THR A 331 -60.64 -6.41 13.51
CA THR A 331 -61.58 -5.36 13.11
C THR A 331 -62.93 -5.97 12.71
N SER A 332 -62.93 -7.05 11.93
CA SER A 332 -64.13 -7.79 11.55
C SER A 332 -64.86 -8.38 12.77
N PHE A 333 -64.10 -8.90 13.74
CA PHE A 333 -64.67 -9.38 14.99
C PHE A 333 -65.32 -8.25 15.80
N PHE A 334 -64.68 -7.08 15.89
CA PHE A 334 -65.26 -5.91 16.54
C PHE A 334 -66.51 -5.41 15.84
N ASP A 335 -66.54 -5.42 14.51
CA ASP A 335 -67.74 -5.06 13.76
C ASP A 335 -68.89 -6.05 13.98
N PHE A 336 -68.59 -7.33 14.17
CA PHE A 336 -69.58 -8.36 14.51
C PHE A 336 -70.18 -8.16 15.90
N ILE A 337 -69.37 -7.95 16.95
CA ILE A 337 -69.90 -7.74 18.31
C ILE A 337 -70.67 -6.42 18.46
N ASN A 338 -70.34 -5.42 17.62
CA ASN A 338 -71.06 -4.15 17.55
C ASN A 338 -72.25 -4.17 16.57
N TYR A 339 -72.68 -5.36 16.16
CA TYR A 339 -73.84 -5.58 15.29
C TYR A 339 -73.78 -4.87 13.92
N LYS A 340 -72.60 -4.45 13.47
CA LYS A 340 -72.41 -3.88 12.12
C LYS A 340 -72.41 -4.97 11.06
N THR A 341 -72.01 -6.18 11.42
CA THR A 341 -72.09 -7.38 10.58
C THR A 341 -72.79 -8.51 11.33
N LYS A 342 -73.45 -9.41 10.58
CA LYS A 342 -74.12 -10.60 11.16
C LYS A 342 -73.20 -11.82 11.26
N ASN A 343 -72.03 -11.77 10.64
CA ASN A 343 -71.10 -12.88 10.56
C ASN A 343 -69.69 -12.41 10.89
N VAL A 344 -68.93 -13.31 11.51
CA VAL A 344 -67.50 -13.21 11.72
C VAL A 344 -66.82 -14.51 11.30
N SER A 345 -65.63 -14.38 10.71
CA SER A 345 -64.75 -15.49 10.34
C SER A 345 -63.52 -15.52 11.24
N THR A 346 -62.91 -16.69 11.37
CA THR A 346 -61.63 -16.86 12.05
C THR A 346 -60.48 -16.26 11.22
N ILE A 347 -59.43 -15.84 11.91
CA ILE A 347 -58.18 -15.33 11.35
C ILE A 347 -57.31 -16.51 10.90
N GLU A 348 -56.98 -16.59 9.62
CA GLU A 348 -56.14 -17.67 9.08
C GLU A 348 -54.66 -17.28 9.04
N VAL A 349 -53.95 -17.46 10.15
CA VAL A 349 -52.48 -17.36 10.19
C VAL A 349 -51.88 -18.76 10.24
N LYS A 350 -51.29 -19.19 9.12
CA LYS A 350 -50.56 -20.48 9.01
C LYS A 350 -49.10 -20.29 9.42
N SER A 351 -48.85 -20.03 10.70
CA SER A 351 -47.51 -19.96 11.26
C SER A 351 -47.44 -20.71 12.59
N ASN A 352 -46.26 -21.21 12.93
CA ASN A 352 -45.97 -21.83 14.23
C ASN A 352 -45.23 -20.85 15.17
N ASP A 353 -45.11 -19.59 14.78
CA ASP A 353 -44.50 -18.51 15.57
C ASP A 353 -45.51 -17.86 16.54
N GLU A 354 -45.09 -16.77 17.18
CA GLU A 354 -45.91 -15.98 18.09
C GLU A 354 -47.19 -15.45 17.43
N PHE A 355 -47.18 -15.16 16.12
CA PHE A 355 -48.38 -14.71 15.41
C PHE A 355 -49.40 -15.84 15.21
N GLY A 356 -48.93 -17.07 14.98
CA GLY A 356 -49.79 -18.26 14.95
C GLY A 356 -50.48 -18.49 16.30
N GLN A 357 -49.71 -18.41 17.40
CA GLN A 357 -50.24 -18.55 18.75
C GLN A 357 -51.28 -17.46 19.08
N ILE A 358 -50.98 -16.20 18.76
CA ILE A 358 -51.91 -15.08 18.94
C ILE A 358 -53.19 -15.28 18.11
N SER A 359 -53.05 -15.69 16.85
CA SER A 359 -54.20 -15.94 15.97
C SER A 359 -55.10 -17.05 16.51
N ASN A 360 -54.53 -18.13 17.04
CA ASN A 360 -55.29 -19.22 17.64
C ASN A 360 -56.06 -18.78 18.89
N ALA A 361 -55.39 -18.06 19.80
CA ALA A 361 -56.04 -17.52 21.00
C ALA A 361 -57.18 -16.55 20.65
N ILE A 362 -57.01 -15.70 19.64
CA ILE A 362 -58.07 -14.82 19.16
C ILE A 362 -59.22 -15.63 18.55
N ASN A 363 -58.93 -16.64 17.72
CA ASN A 363 -59.95 -17.48 17.09
C ASN A 363 -60.81 -18.24 18.09
N GLU A 364 -60.20 -18.78 19.15
CA GLU A 364 -60.94 -19.42 20.24
C GLU A 364 -61.95 -18.44 20.88
N ASN A 365 -61.53 -17.19 21.12
CA ASN A 365 -62.39 -16.15 21.67
C ASN A 365 -63.47 -15.69 20.68
N ILE A 366 -63.16 -15.59 19.38
CA ILE A 366 -64.14 -15.30 18.32
C ILE A 366 -65.25 -16.36 18.34
N LEU A 367 -64.87 -17.64 18.30
CA LEU A 367 -65.81 -18.76 18.27
C LEU A 367 -66.60 -18.89 19.58
N ALA A 368 -65.97 -18.66 20.72
CA ALA A 368 -66.67 -18.64 22.01
C ALA A 368 -67.70 -17.51 22.03
N THR A 369 -67.34 -16.29 21.64
CA THR A 369 -68.23 -15.12 21.67
C THR A 369 -69.39 -15.27 20.69
N LYS A 370 -69.12 -15.75 19.46
CA LYS A 370 -70.16 -16.02 18.46
C LYS A 370 -71.21 -17.01 18.99
N ARG A 371 -70.77 -18.15 19.53
CA ARG A 371 -71.68 -19.15 20.14
C ARG A 371 -72.47 -18.57 21.30
N GLY A 372 -71.84 -17.72 22.12
CA GLY A 372 -72.51 -17.01 23.20
C GLY A 372 -73.64 -16.10 22.73
N LEU A 373 -73.35 -15.24 21.74
CA LEU A 373 -74.35 -14.33 21.17
C LEU A 373 -75.49 -15.10 20.48
N GLU A 374 -75.21 -16.23 19.84
CA GLU A 374 -76.24 -17.10 19.25
C GLU A 374 -77.14 -17.73 20.34
N GLN A 375 -76.56 -18.17 21.45
CA GLN A 375 -77.32 -18.67 22.62
C GLN A 375 -78.21 -17.57 23.22
N ASP A 376 -77.66 -16.38 23.40
CA ASP A 376 -78.40 -15.23 23.93
C ASP A 376 -79.55 -14.83 23.00
N ASN A 377 -79.30 -14.74 21.69
CA ASN A 377 -80.32 -14.42 20.71
C ASN A 377 -81.42 -15.48 20.65
N GLN A 378 -81.07 -16.77 20.81
CA GLN A 378 -82.05 -17.85 20.89
C GLN A 378 -82.91 -17.75 22.16
N ALA A 379 -82.32 -17.42 23.31
CA ALA A 379 -83.06 -17.20 24.56
C ALA A 379 -84.01 -16.00 24.47
N VAL A 380 -83.56 -14.89 23.88
CA VAL A 380 -84.42 -13.73 23.60
C VAL A 380 -85.56 -14.10 22.65
N LYS A 381 -85.28 -14.86 21.58
CA LYS A 381 -86.31 -15.31 20.64
C LYS A 381 -87.34 -16.24 21.30
N GLU A 382 -86.91 -17.20 22.11
CA GLU A 382 -87.82 -18.07 22.86
C GLU A 382 -88.62 -17.27 23.89
N SER A 383 -88.04 -16.25 24.51
CA SER A 383 -88.74 -15.33 25.41
C SER A 383 -89.89 -14.61 24.69
N VAL A 384 -89.62 -14.04 23.52
CA VAL A 384 -90.64 -13.37 22.68
C VAL A 384 -91.72 -14.37 22.21
N GLN A 385 -91.31 -15.58 21.79
CA GLN A 385 -92.25 -16.62 21.36
C GLN A 385 -93.13 -17.14 22.51
N THR A 386 -92.55 -17.32 23.70
CA THR A 386 -93.28 -17.76 24.90
C THR A 386 -94.34 -16.73 25.28
N VAL A 387 -94.01 -15.43 25.24
CA VAL A 387 -94.99 -14.36 25.43
C VAL A 387 -96.14 -14.49 24.44
N SER A 388 -95.85 -14.69 23.15
CA SER A 388 -96.90 -14.88 22.13
C SER A 388 -97.77 -16.12 22.36
N VAL A 389 -97.19 -17.23 22.82
CA VAL A 389 -97.95 -18.46 23.19
C VAL A 389 -98.84 -18.22 24.41
N VAL A 390 -98.34 -17.48 25.40
CA VAL A 390 -99.11 -17.08 26.58
C VAL A 390 -100.27 -16.16 26.20
N GLU A 391 -100.05 -15.20 25.31
CA GLU A 391 -101.11 -14.33 24.75
C GLU A 391 -102.20 -15.13 24.01
N SER A 392 -101.84 -16.24 23.37
CA SER A 392 -102.80 -17.14 22.71
C SER A 392 -103.60 -18.04 23.68
N GLY A 393 -103.40 -17.89 25.00
CA GLY A 393 -104.19 -18.54 26.05
C GLY A 393 -103.52 -19.74 26.72
N ASN A 394 -102.29 -20.11 26.36
CA ASN A 394 -101.57 -21.20 27.00
C ASN A 394 -100.60 -20.71 28.08
N LEU A 395 -101.07 -20.66 29.33
CA LEU A 395 -100.30 -20.19 30.50
C LEU A 395 -99.23 -21.19 31.00
N THR A 396 -99.15 -22.38 30.40
CA THR A 396 -98.18 -23.41 30.80
C THR A 396 -96.83 -23.29 30.08
N ALA A 397 -96.70 -22.42 29.08
CA ALA A 397 -95.45 -22.20 28.35
C ALA A 397 -94.34 -21.68 29.28
N ARG A 398 -93.10 -22.15 29.04
CA ARG A 398 -91.91 -21.80 29.82
C ARG A 398 -90.73 -21.58 28.88
N ILE A 399 -89.87 -20.64 29.23
CA ILE A 399 -88.57 -20.43 28.58
C ILE A 399 -87.64 -21.52 29.10
N THR A 400 -86.97 -22.22 28.19
CA THR A 400 -86.07 -23.34 28.51
C THR A 400 -84.63 -23.14 28.03
N ALA A 401 -84.42 -22.18 27.13
CA ALA A 401 -83.11 -21.76 26.66
C ALA A 401 -82.32 -21.12 27.80
N ASN A 402 -81.04 -21.48 27.86
CA ASN A 402 -80.10 -20.95 28.84
C ASN A 402 -79.20 -19.91 28.17
N PRO A 403 -79.41 -18.61 28.40
CA PRO A 403 -78.53 -17.57 27.85
C PRO A 403 -77.13 -17.69 28.47
N ARG A 404 -76.13 -17.21 27.73
CA ARG A 404 -74.77 -17.08 28.23
C ARG A 404 -74.56 -15.76 28.96
N ASN A 405 -75.22 -14.69 28.53
CA ASN A 405 -75.19 -13.42 29.23
C ASN A 405 -75.94 -13.57 30.57
N PRO A 406 -75.27 -13.40 31.73
CA PRO A 406 -75.91 -13.56 33.04
C PRO A 406 -76.97 -12.48 33.34
N GLN A 407 -77.15 -11.50 32.46
CA GLN A 407 -78.16 -10.44 32.58
C GLN A 407 -79.46 -10.73 31.79
N LEU A 408 -79.46 -11.74 30.91
CA LEU A 408 -80.65 -12.28 30.24
C LEU A 408 -81.15 -13.48 31.02
#